data_AF-C1FK82-F1
#
_entry.id   AF-C1FK82-F1
#
_cell.length_a   1.000
_cell.length_b   1.000
_cell.length_c   1.000
_cell.angle_alpha   90.00
_cell.angle_beta   90.00
_cell.angle_gamma   90.00
#
_symmetry.space_group_name_H-M   'P 1'
#
loop_
_entity.id
_entity.type
_entity.pdbx_description
1 polymer ?
#
loop_
_entity_poly.entity_id
_entity_poly.type
_entity_poly.pdbx_seq_one_letter_code
_entity_poly.pdbx_strand_id
1 'polypeptide(L)'
;MENTDTPKYIKIAIDIAQKIYNNEFKVGEKVRGRSTLSSKYNVSPETIRRAVSLLKDMQVVEVTEKSGIYIKSVENAYLFIHRFNAKNNVKELRQKIKSLQKEKIKIEKEIDKYIDLILENSIQFENINLEDSYEMVIYPNSYIVNRTISDTEFWKHTNGTIISVKRKDKMYISPGPHFRFKTGDIVRIICSEDDLNRAQSYIQQGVN
;
A
#
# COMPACT_ATOMS: atom_id res chain seq x y z
N MET A 1 -30.32 6.08 -21.61
CA MET A 1 -30.12 4.62 -21.50
C MET A 1 -29.21 4.20 -22.66
N GLU A 2 -27.91 4.05 -22.44
CA GLU A 2 -27.02 3.44 -23.43
C GLU A 2 -26.72 2.02 -22.99
N ASN A 3 -27.21 1.05 -23.76
CA ASN A 3 -26.87 -0.36 -23.62
C ASN A 3 -25.38 -0.55 -23.96
N THR A 4 -24.50 -0.32 -22.99
CA THR A 4 -23.06 -0.63 -23.09
C THR A 4 -22.84 -2.13 -22.83
N ASP A 5 -23.52 -3.01 -23.55
CA ASP A 5 -23.14 -4.42 -23.58
C ASP A 5 -22.23 -4.63 -24.78
N THR A 6 -20.99 -5.05 -24.53
CA THR A 6 -19.99 -5.30 -25.57
C THR A 6 -20.62 -6.23 -26.63
N PRO A 7 -20.70 -5.81 -27.90
CA PRO A 7 -21.36 -6.59 -28.94
C PRO A 7 -20.88 -8.04 -28.97
N LYS A 8 -21.81 -9.00 -29.11
CA LYS A 8 -21.50 -10.45 -29.02
C LYS A 8 -20.34 -10.88 -29.93
N TYR A 9 -20.22 -10.31 -31.13
CA TYR A 9 -19.14 -10.62 -32.06
C TYR A 9 -17.75 -10.18 -31.54
N ILE A 10 -17.65 -9.11 -30.75
CA ILE A 10 -16.40 -8.67 -30.13
C ILE A 10 -16.00 -9.63 -29.00
N LYS A 11 -16.95 -10.06 -28.17
CA LYS A 11 -16.70 -11.07 -27.11
C LYS A 11 -16.15 -12.38 -27.70
N ILE A 12 -16.72 -12.84 -28.82
CA ILE A 12 -16.25 -14.03 -29.55
C ILE A 12 -14.84 -13.82 -30.12
N ALA A 13 -14.56 -12.65 -30.70
CA ALA A 13 -13.23 -12.35 -31.24
C ALA A 13 -12.15 -12.35 -30.14
N ILE A 14 -12.44 -11.78 -28.97
CA ILE A 14 -11.53 -11.79 -27.81
C ILE A 14 -11.29 -13.22 -27.32
N ASP A 15 -12.34 -14.03 -27.18
CA ASP A 15 -12.20 -15.43 -26.75
C ASP A 15 -11.36 -16.26 -27.72
N ILE A 16 -11.55 -16.10 -29.03
CA ILE A 16 -10.72 -16.76 -30.05
C ILE A 16 -9.26 -16.30 -29.93
N ALA A 17 -9.01 -15.00 -29.79
CA ALA A 17 -7.67 -14.46 -29.62
C ALA A 17 -6.98 -15.00 -28.34
N GLN A 18 -7.72 -15.13 -27.23
CA GLN A 18 -7.21 -15.72 -25.98
C GLN A 18 -6.82 -17.19 -26.16
N LYS A 19 -7.62 -17.98 -26.87
CA LYS A 19 -7.28 -19.37 -27.19
C LYS A 19 -6.01 -19.49 -28.05
N ILE A 20 -5.82 -18.56 -29.00
CA ILE A 20 -4.58 -18.48 -29.79
C ILE A 20 -3.40 -18.11 -28.87
N TYR A 21 -3.57 -17.11 -28.01
CA TYR A 21 -2.53 -16.66 -27.07
C TYR A 21 -2.11 -17.75 -26.07
N ASN A 22 -3.07 -18.51 -25.56
CA ASN A 22 -2.84 -19.64 -24.64
C ASN A 22 -2.33 -20.90 -25.36
N ASN A 23 -2.02 -20.80 -26.66
CA ASN A 23 -1.50 -21.90 -27.48
C ASN A 23 -2.48 -23.09 -27.62
N GLU A 24 -3.79 -22.88 -27.41
CA GLU A 24 -4.84 -23.87 -27.70
C GLU A 24 -5.05 -24.01 -29.22
N PHE A 25 -4.76 -22.96 -29.99
CA PHE A 25 -4.67 -22.99 -31.45
C PHE A 25 -3.26 -22.60 -31.89
N LYS A 26 -2.63 -23.46 -32.68
CA LYS A 26 -1.24 -23.23 -33.14
C LYS A 26 -1.23 -22.37 -34.40
N VAL A 27 -0.13 -21.61 -34.60
CA VAL A 27 0.10 -20.87 -35.85
C VAL A 27 0.10 -21.84 -37.03
N GLY A 28 -0.58 -21.47 -38.12
CA GLY A 28 -0.79 -22.32 -39.30
C GLY A 28 -1.93 -23.34 -39.14
N GLU A 29 -2.47 -23.52 -37.93
CA GLU A 29 -3.60 -24.41 -37.71
C GLU A 29 -4.87 -23.84 -38.35
N LYS A 30 -5.64 -24.73 -38.97
CA LYS A 30 -6.95 -24.42 -39.52
C LYS A 30 -7.99 -24.50 -38.42
N VAL A 31 -8.56 -23.35 -38.08
CA VAL A 31 -9.75 -23.29 -37.23
C VAL A 31 -10.96 -23.80 -38.02
N ARG A 32 -11.77 -24.64 -37.35
CA ARG A 32 -13.00 -25.22 -37.91
C ARG A 32 -13.86 -24.14 -38.57
N GLY A 33 -14.54 -24.51 -39.67
CA GLY A 33 -15.24 -23.57 -40.55
C GLY A 33 -16.31 -22.72 -39.86
N ARG A 34 -16.76 -21.67 -40.54
CA ARG A 34 -17.69 -20.64 -40.02
C ARG A 34 -18.96 -21.25 -39.40
N SER A 35 -19.51 -22.32 -39.98
CA SER A 35 -20.70 -23.02 -39.48
C SER A 35 -20.46 -23.70 -38.13
N THR A 36 -19.30 -24.32 -37.93
CA THR A 36 -18.94 -24.99 -36.68
C THR A 36 -18.76 -23.99 -35.53
N LEU A 37 -18.14 -22.84 -35.81
CA LEU A 37 -18.03 -21.76 -34.83
C LEU A 37 -19.41 -21.19 -34.48
N SER A 38 -20.30 -21.04 -35.48
CA SER A 38 -21.67 -20.57 -35.26
C SER A 38 -22.42 -21.44 -34.25
N SER A 39 -22.35 -22.77 -34.42
CA SER A 39 -22.95 -23.73 -33.49
C SER A 39 -22.27 -23.72 -32.12
N LYS A 40 -20.93 -23.68 -32.07
CA LYS A 40 -20.16 -23.68 -30.80
C LYS A 40 -20.50 -22.48 -29.92
N TYR A 41 -20.61 -21.30 -30.51
CA TYR A 41 -20.91 -20.06 -29.79
C TYR A 41 -22.40 -19.76 -29.70
N ASN A 42 -23.27 -20.62 -30.26
CA ASN A 42 -24.72 -20.45 -30.32
C ASN A 42 -25.14 -19.06 -30.85
N VAL A 43 -24.51 -18.62 -31.95
CA VAL A 43 -24.77 -17.33 -32.59
C VAL A 43 -25.05 -17.49 -34.09
N SER A 44 -25.51 -16.42 -34.75
CA SER A 44 -25.71 -16.42 -36.20
C SER A 44 -24.39 -16.46 -36.97
N PRO A 45 -24.36 -17.02 -38.20
CA PRO A 45 -23.17 -17.04 -39.05
C PRO A 45 -22.62 -15.63 -39.32
N GLU A 46 -23.51 -14.64 -39.41
CA GLU A 46 -23.14 -13.24 -39.59
C GLU A 46 -22.37 -12.67 -38.39
N THR A 47 -22.70 -13.11 -37.17
CA THR A 47 -21.96 -12.73 -35.95
C THR A 47 -20.55 -13.28 -35.97
N ILE A 48 -20.37 -14.54 -36.39
CA ILE A 48 -19.04 -15.15 -36.59
C ILE A 48 -18.28 -14.45 -37.72
N ARG A 49 -18.94 -14.13 -38.83
CA ARG A 49 -18.33 -13.40 -39.95
C ARG A 49 -17.74 -12.07 -39.47
N ARG A 50 -18.48 -11.31 -38.66
CA ARG A 50 -18.01 -10.05 -38.06
C ARG A 50 -16.86 -10.27 -37.08
N ALA A 51 -16.92 -11.29 -36.22
CA ALA A 51 -15.84 -11.61 -35.28
C ALA A 51 -14.53 -11.98 -35.99
N VAL A 52 -14.63 -12.81 -37.03
CA VAL A 52 -13.48 -13.25 -37.84
C VAL A 52 -12.92 -12.10 -38.67
N SER A 53 -13.77 -11.20 -39.18
CA SER A 53 -13.31 -10.00 -39.90
C SER A 53 -12.44 -9.12 -38.99
N LEU A 54 -12.85 -8.88 -37.74
CA LEU A 54 -12.04 -8.11 -36.78
C LEU A 54 -10.66 -8.73 -36.54
N LEU A 55 -10.60 -10.06 -36.38
CA LEU A 55 -9.35 -10.78 -36.19
C LEU A 55 -8.47 -10.73 -37.45
N LYS A 56 -9.09 -10.79 -38.64
CA LYS A 56 -8.39 -10.66 -39.94
C LYS A 56 -7.80 -9.27 -40.11
N ASP A 57 -8.53 -8.22 -39.76
CA ASP A 57 -8.10 -6.83 -39.92
C ASP A 57 -6.84 -6.51 -39.10
N MET A 58 -6.69 -7.16 -37.93
CA MET A 58 -5.48 -7.08 -37.10
C MET A 58 -4.47 -8.20 -37.37
N GLN A 59 -4.63 -8.93 -38.48
CA GLN A 59 -3.72 -10.00 -38.90
C GLN A 59 -3.50 -11.09 -37.85
N VAL A 60 -4.50 -11.35 -37.00
CA VAL A 60 -4.50 -12.45 -36.03
C VAL A 60 -4.77 -13.77 -36.74
N VAL A 61 -5.69 -13.74 -37.71
CA VAL A 61 -6.06 -14.88 -38.54
C VAL A 61 -6.04 -14.50 -40.02
N GLU A 62 -5.87 -15.49 -40.87
CA GLU A 62 -6.02 -15.39 -42.31
C GLU A 62 -7.27 -16.13 -42.77
N VAL A 63 -8.03 -15.54 -43.68
CA VAL A 63 -9.27 -16.12 -44.22
C VAL A 63 -9.06 -16.38 -45.70
N THR A 64 -9.03 -17.65 -46.08
CA THR A 64 -8.91 -18.10 -47.47
C THR A 64 -10.28 -18.50 -47.99
N GLU A 65 -10.63 -18.01 -49.18
CA GLU A 65 -11.92 -18.34 -49.80
C GLU A 65 -12.04 -19.85 -49.99
N LYS A 66 -13.18 -20.41 -49.58
CA LYS A 66 -13.53 -21.84 -49.65
C LYS A 66 -12.64 -22.79 -48.85
N SER A 67 -11.50 -22.35 -48.31
CA SER A 67 -10.57 -23.20 -47.57
C SER A 67 -10.75 -23.09 -46.06
N GLY A 68 -10.80 -21.89 -45.45
CA GLY A 68 -11.11 -21.78 -44.02
C GLY A 68 -10.49 -20.57 -43.33
N ILE A 69 -10.27 -20.71 -42.02
CA ILE A 69 -9.67 -19.68 -41.16
C ILE A 69 -8.38 -20.28 -40.60
N TYR A 70 -7.26 -19.60 -40.78
CA TYR A 70 -5.93 -20.06 -40.37
C TYR A 70 -5.35 -19.11 -39.33
N ILE A 71 -4.72 -19.63 -38.29
CA ILE A 71 -4.05 -18.80 -37.29
C ILE A 71 -2.76 -18.23 -37.89
N LYS A 72 -2.62 -16.90 -37.86
CA LYS A 72 -1.48 -16.23 -38.48
C LYS A 72 -0.40 -15.84 -37.48
N SER A 73 -0.79 -15.30 -36.31
CA SER A 73 0.18 -14.78 -35.34
C SER A 73 -0.37 -14.76 -33.92
N VAL A 74 0.39 -15.34 -32.99
CA VAL A 74 0.15 -15.27 -31.54
C VAL A 74 0.41 -13.86 -31.01
N GLU A 75 1.45 -13.19 -31.51
CA GLU A 75 1.79 -11.80 -31.16
C GLU A 75 0.63 -10.84 -31.49
N ASN A 76 0.04 -10.98 -32.68
CA ASN A 76 -1.10 -10.16 -33.09
C ASN A 76 -2.35 -10.50 -32.25
N ALA A 77 -2.51 -11.74 -31.83
CA ALA A 77 -3.59 -12.13 -30.91
C ALA A 77 -3.44 -11.41 -29.56
N TYR A 78 -2.22 -11.35 -29.01
CA TYR A 78 -1.92 -10.58 -27.80
C TYR A 78 -2.26 -9.10 -27.96
N LEU A 79 -1.79 -8.46 -29.03
CA LEU A 79 -2.09 -7.05 -29.32
C LEU A 79 -3.60 -6.80 -29.50
N PHE A 80 -4.31 -7.73 -30.14
CA PHE A 80 -5.76 -7.68 -30.29
C PHE A 80 -6.47 -7.70 -28.93
N ILE A 81 -6.09 -8.63 -28.05
CA ILE A 81 -6.64 -8.73 -26.68
C ILE A 81 -6.41 -7.42 -25.93
N HIS A 82 -5.19 -6.89 -25.95
CA HIS A 82 -4.87 -5.64 -25.25
C HIS A 82 -5.66 -4.44 -25.78
N ARG A 83 -5.79 -4.29 -27.10
CA ARG A 83 -6.54 -3.19 -27.72
C ARG A 83 -8.02 -3.24 -27.38
N PHE A 84 -8.64 -4.42 -27.45
CA PHE A 84 -10.08 -4.57 -27.23
C PHE A 84 -10.44 -4.68 -25.75
N ASN A 85 -9.55 -5.16 -24.88
CA ASN A 85 -9.70 -5.06 -23.44
C ASN A 85 -9.56 -3.61 -22.96
N ALA A 86 -8.59 -2.83 -23.44
CA ALA A 86 -8.40 -1.43 -23.02
C ALA A 86 -9.67 -0.57 -23.24
N LYS A 87 -10.43 -0.82 -24.31
CA LYS A 87 -11.70 -0.12 -24.58
C LYS A 87 -12.86 -0.54 -23.67
N ASN A 88 -12.83 -1.75 -23.11
CA ASN A 88 -13.78 -2.24 -22.09
C ASN A 88 -13.33 -1.90 -20.64
N ASN A 89 -12.04 -1.64 -20.43
CA ASN A 89 -11.41 -1.56 -19.10
C ASN A 89 -11.73 -0.27 -18.32
N VAL A 90 -12.02 0.86 -18.97
CA VAL A 90 -12.17 2.16 -18.25
C VAL A 90 -13.35 2.14 -17.27
N LYS A 91 -14.45 1.47 -17.59
CA LYS A 91 -15.62 1.36 -16.71
C LYS A 91 -15.32 0.45 -15.52
N GLU A 92 -14.65 -0.68 -15.76
CA GLU A 92 -14.23 -1.63 -14.72
C GLU A 92 -13.19 -0.99 -13.80
N LEU A 93 -12.20 -0.28 -14.35
CA LEU A 93 -11.24 0.51 -13.58
C LEU A 93 -11.93 1.59 -12.74
N ARG A 94 -12.90 2.33 -13.29
CA ARG A 94 -13.69 3.30 -12.51
C ARG A 94 -14.48 2.64 -11.38
N GLN A 95 -15.06 1.46 -11.61
CA GLN A 95 -15.76 0.70 -10.57
C GLN A 95 -14.80 0.18 -9.50
N LYS A 96 -13.62 -0.33 -9.91
CA LYS A 96 -12.57 -0.79 -9.01
C LYS A 96 -12.00 0.37 -8.19
N ILE A 97 -11.78 1.55 -8.79
CA ILE A 97 -11.37 2.76 -8.07
C ILE A 97 -12.44 3.14 -7.03
N LYS A 98 -13.72 3.14 -7.41
CA LYS A 98 -14.81 3.42 -6.46
C LYS A 98 -14.87 2.41 -5.32
N SER A 99 -14.66 1.12 -5.58
CA SER A 99 -14.62 0.11 -4.52
C SER A 99 -13.39 0.30 -3.62
N LEU A 100 -12.22 0.56 -4.20
CA LEU A 100 -10.98 0.82 -3.45
C LEU A 100 -11.08 2.09 -2.61
N GLN A 101 -11.75 3.14 -3.09
CA GLN A 101 -12.02 4.33 -2.29
C GLN A 101 -12.91 4.04 -1.07
N LYS A 102 -13.95 3.21 -1.24
CA LYS A 102 -14.79 2.77 -0.11
C LYS A 102 -14.01 1.93 0.89
N GLU A 103 -13.17 1.04 0.40
CA GLU A 103 -12.29 0.20 1.22
C GLU A 103 -11.27 1.05 1.98
N LYS A 104 -10.66 2.04 1.32
CA LYS A 104 -9.78 3.03 1.95
C LYS A 104 -10.48 3.74 3.10
N ILE A 105 -11.70 4.26 2.89
CA ILE A 105 -12.47 4.93 3.95
C ILE A 105 -12.75 3.97 5.12
N LYS A 106 -13.03 2.69 4.84
CA LYS A 106 -13.24 1.69 5.88
C LYS A 106 -11.96 1.43 6.68
N ILE A 107 -10.82 1.31 5.99
CA ILE A 107 -9.50 1.14 6.61
C ILE A 107 -9.15 2.38 7.44
N GLU A 108 -9.37 3.59 6.92
CA GLU A 108 -9.17 4.85 7.65
C GLU A 108 -10.00 4.87 8.94
N LYS A 109 -11.27 4.49 8.89
CA LYS A 109 -12.11 4.39 10.11
C LYS A 109 -11.62 3.33 11.10
N GLU A 110 -11.08 2.21 10.63
CA GLU A 110 -10.48 1.22 11.52
C GLU A 110 -9.19 1.75 12.14
N ILE A 111 -8.34 2.42 11.36
CA ILE A 111 -7.14 3.10 11.86
C ILE A 111 -7.53 4.12 12.92
N ASP A 112 -8.51 4.99 12.65
CA ASP A 112 -9.00 5.98 13.61
C ASP A 112 -9.52 5.32 14.88
N LYS A 113 -10.30 4.23 14.76
CA LYS A 113 -10.74 3.44 15.92
C LYS A 113 -9.57 2.89 16.73
N TYR A 114 -8.52 2.38 16.08
CA TYR A 114 -7.34 1.89 16.78
C TYR A 114 -6.47 3.01 17.34
N ILE A 115 -6.46 4.19 16.72
CA ILE A 115 -5.85 5.39 17.29
C ILE A 115 -6.63 5.82 18.53
N ASP A 116 -7.95 5.87 18.47
CA ASP A 116 -8.81 6.16 19.63
C ASP A 116 -8.60 5.12 20.72
N LEU A 117 -8.52 3.83 20.37
CA LEU A 117 -8.20 2.78 21.33
C LEU A 117 -6.78 2.93 21.90
N ILE A 118 -5.79 3.31 21.11
CA ILE A 118 -4.45 3.64 21.59
C ILE A 118 -4.52 4.85 22.51
N LEU A 119 -5.36 5.85 22.21
CA LEU A 119 -5.53 7.06 23.01
C LEU A 119 -6.25 6.77 24.32
N GLU A 120 -7.28 5.94 24.31
CA GLU A 120 -7.96 5.39 25.50
C GLU A 120 -7.00 4.53 26.33
N ASN A 121 -6.21 3.67 25.68
CA ASN A 121 -5.08 2.98 26.31
C ASN A 121 -3.92 3.94 26.64
N SER A 122 -3.94 5.19 26.17
CA SER A 122 -2.94 6.22 26.49
C SER A 122 -3.30 7.09 27.66
N ILE A 123 -4.58 7.13 28.00
CA ILE A 123 -5.01 7.41 29.36
C ILE A 123 -4.46 6.31 30.30
N GLN A 124 -4.29 5.06 29.82
CA GLN A 124 -3.48 4.04 30.51
C GLN A 124 -1.95 4.14 30.24
N PHE A 125 -1.47 4.93 29.28
CA PHE A 125 -0.05 5.29 29.05
C PHE A 125 0.42 6.40 30.03
N GLU A 126 -0.33 6.71 31.09
CA GLU A 126 0.35 7.05 32.35
C GLU A 126 1.26 5.89 32.83
N ASN A 127 0.98 4.66 32.37
CA ASN A 127 1.81 3.47 32.47
C ASN A 127 2.40 3.06 31.10
N ILE A 128 3.19 3.93 30.44
CA ILE A 128 4.10 3.45 29.39
C ILE A 128 4.91 2.31 30.01
N ASN A 129 4.77 1.10 29.46
CA ASN A 129 5.69 0.00 29.79
C ASN A 129 7.08 0.42 29.33
N LEU A 130 7.81 0.88 30.32
CA LEU A 130 9.19 1.33 30.33
C LEU A 130 9.96 0.29 31.12
N GLU A 131 9.88 -0.98 30.72
CA GLU A 131 10.62 -2.03 31.43
C GLU A 131 12.11 -1.67 31.55
N ASP A 132 12.63 -0.86 30.61
CA ASP A 132 14.02 -0.37 30.60
C ASP A 132 14.15 1.18 30.60
N SER A 133 13.24 1.91 31.25
CA SER A 133 13.43 3.35 31.46
C SER A 133 13.49 3.75 32.91
N TYR A 134 14.29 4.77 33.18
CA TYR A 134 14.52 5.25 34.53
C TYR A 134 13.99 6.66 34.71
N GLU A 135 13.35 6.87 35.85
CA GLU A 135 12.92 8.19 36.30
C GLU A 135 13.93 8.76 37.29
N MET A 136 14.30 10.02 37.09
CA MET A 136 15.21 10.73 37.97
C MET A 136 14.63 12.09 38.33
N VAL A 137 14.60 12.37 39.62
CA VAL A 137 14.14 13.66 40.16
C VAL A 137 15.30 14.65 40.14
N ILE A 138 15.06 15.86 39.62
CA ILE A 138 16.02 16.96 39.70
C ILE A 138 15.90 17.66 41.05
N TYR A 139 16.91 17.50 41.89
CA TYR A 139 16.98 18.15 43.21
C TYR A 139 17.51 19.58 43.11
N PRO A 140 17.30 20.44 44.14
CA PRO A 140 17.71 21.84 44.11
C PRO A 140 19.20 22.09 43.85
N ASN A 141 20.07 21.12 44.16
CA ASN A 141 21.53 21.21 44.03
C ASN A 141 22.10 20.40 42.86
N SER A 142 21.25 19.89 41.95
CA SER A 142 21.70 19.12 40.79
C SER A 142 22.36 20.02 39.74
N TYR A 143 23.47 19.56 39.15
CA TYR A 143 24.27 20.29 38.15
C TYR A 143 23.47 20.82 36.95
N ILE A 144 22.45 20.07 36.53
CA ILE A 144 21.64 20.38 35.35
C ILE A 144 20.55 21.44 35.59
N VAL A 145 20.32 21.86 36.84
CA VAL A 145 19.31 22.88 37.16
C VAL A 145 19.60 24.18 36.40
N ASN A 146 18.56 24.78 35.83
CA ASN A 146 18.63 25.98 35.01
C ASN A 146 19.46 25.86 33.72
N ARG A 147 19.89 24.66 33.31
CA ARG A 147 20.51 24.42 31.99
C ARG A 147 19.48 23.93 30.98
N THR A 148 19.73 24.17 29.71
CA THR A 148 18.93 23.56 28.64
C THR A 148 19.43 22.17 28.29
N ILE A 149 18.62 21.36 27.62
CA ILE A 149 19.03 20.04 27.12
C ILE A 149 20.27 20.16 26.21
N SER A 150 20.34 21.23 25.40
CA SER A 150 21.52 21.48 24.57
C SER A 150 22.76 21.83 25.40
N ASP A 151 22.62 22.62 26.46
CA ASP A 151 23.74 23.05 27.31
C ASP A 151 24.34 21.89 28.11
N THR A 152 23.54 20.86 28.40
CA THR A 152 24.00 19.69 29.15
C THR A 152 24.68 18.66 28.26
N GLU A 153 24.59 18.75 26.93
CA GLU A 153 25.04 17.70 26.00
C GLU A 153 24.66 16.29 26.52
N PHE A 154 23.46 16.13 27.08
CA PHE A 154 23.13 15.05 28.02
C PHE A 154 23.48 13.64 27.50
N TRP A 155 23.13 13.36 26.24
CA TRP A 155 23.39 12.07 25.60
C TRP A 155 24.89 11.78 25.48
N LYS A 156 25.71 12.79 25.18
CA LYS A 156 27.17 12.66 25.03
C LYS A 156 27.85 12.27 26.34
N HIS A 157 27.35 12.76 27.47
CA HIS A 157 27.92 12.47 28.79
C HIS A 157 27.39 11.18 29.40
N THR A 158 26.13 10.83 29.13
CA THR A 158 25.43 9.76 29.85
C THR A 158 25.06 8.55 28.99
N ASN A 159 25.14 8.64 27.66
CA ASN A 159 24.48 7.74 26.68
C ASN A 159 22.96 7.55 26.89
N GLY A 160 22.36 8.32 27.79
CA GLY A 160 20.93 8.29 28.06
C GLY A 160 20.15 9.17 27.10
N THR A 161 19.02 8.67 26.62
CA THR A 161 18.09 9.44 25.78
C THR A 161 16.93 9.94 26.63
N ILE A 162 16.72 11.25 26.66
CA ILE A 162 15.59 11.85 27.38
C ILE A 162 14.31 11.65 26.58
N ILE A 163 13.36 10.92 27.15
CA ILE A 163 12.04 10.69 26.54
C ILE A 163 11.09 11.82 26.90
N SER A 164 11.07 12.19 28.18
CA SER A 164 10.09 13.14 28.69
C SER A 164 10.54 13.78 29.99
N VAL A 165 9.95 14.93 30.29
CA VAL A 165 10.08 15.62 31.58
C VAL A 165 8.69 15.89 32.12
N LYS A 166 8.38 15.42 33.33
CA LYS A 166 7.17 15.76 34.06
C LYS A 166 7.47 16.90 35.03
N ARG A 167 6.70 17.98 34.96
CA ARG A 167 6.77 19.11 35.90
C ARG A 167 5.38 19.36 36.47
N LYS A 168 5.19 19.05 37.75
CA LYS A 168 3.86 19.04 38.39
C LYS A 168 2.90 18.18 37.56
N ASP A 169 1.75 18.74 37.16
CA ASP A 169 0.73 18.05 36.36
C ASP A 169 0.93 18.17 34.84
N LYS A 170 2.05 18.76 34.40
CA LYS A 170 2.35 18.92 32.98
C LYS A 170 3.46 17.99 32.52
N MET A 171 3.15 17.18 31.51
CA MET A 171 4.09 16.29 30.84
C MET A 171 4.65 16.96 29.58
N TYR A 172 5.97 16.92 29.41
CA TYR A 172 6.68 17.38 28.22
C TYR A 172 7.30 16.17 27.53
N ILE A 173 6.70 15.72 26.43
CA ILE A 173 7.17 14.59 25.63
C ILE A 173 8.18 15.11 24.60
N SER A 174 9.30 14.40 24.45
CA SER A 174 10.40 14.76 23.54
C SER A 174 10.78 16.24 23.62
N PRO A 175 11.22 16.73 24.81
CA PRO A 175 11.55 18.13 24.99
C PRO A 175 12.68 18.55 24.02
N GLY A 176 12.47 19.65 23.32
CA GLY A 176 13.45 20.19 22.37
C GLY A 176 14.73 20.73 23.03
N PRO A 177 15.75 21.08 22.25
CA PRO A 177 17.09 21.45 22.75
C PRO A 177 17.09 22.68 23.69
N HIS A 178 16.10 23.57 23.55
CA HIS A 178 15.95 24.77 24.38
C HIS A 178 15.17 24.53 25.68
N PHE A 179 14.71 23.31 25.93
CA PHE A 179 13.98 22.98 27.15
C PHE A 179 14.90 23.12 28.36
N ARG A 180 14.48 23.94 29.34
CA ARG A 180 15.26 24.23 30.55
C ARG A 180 14.78 23.39 31.74
N PHE A 181 15.70 22.67 32.35
CA PHE A 181 15.47 21.90 33.56
C PHE A 181 15.26 22.82 34.76
N LYS A 182 14.35 22.41 35.64
CA LYS A 182 14.05 23.08 36.91
C LYS A 182 14.02 22.06 38.05
N THR A 183 14.24 22.56 39.25
CA THR A 183 14.04 21.79 40.48
C THR A 183 12.63 21.21 40.55
N GLY A 184 12.54 19.92 40.89
CA GLY A 184 11.28 19.17 40.98
C GLY A 184 10.80 18.60 39.64
N ASP A 185 11.56 18.78 38.56
CA ASP A 185 11.33 18.04 37.32
C ASP A 185 11.63 16.55 37.53
N ILE A 186 10.79 15.69 36.95
CA ILE A 186 11.04 14.25 36.85
C ILE A 186 11.43 13.96 35.41
N VAL A 187 12.69 13.61 35.19
CA VAL A 187 13.23 13.29 33.87
C VAL A 187 13.16 11.78 33.67
N ARG A 188 12.52 11.37 32.59
CA ARG A 188 12.44 9.97 32.18
C ARG A 188 13.41 9.72 31.03
N ILE A 189 14.30 8.76 31.22
CA ILE A 189 15.36 8.41 30.26
C ILE A 189 15.33 6.93 29.89
N ILE A 190 15.79 6.60 28.68
CA ILE A 190 16.20 5.24 28.30
C ILE A 190 17.72 5.18 28.24
N CYS A 191 18.31 4.20 28.91
CA CYS A 191 19.74 3.89 28.89
C CYS A 191 19.98 2.43 29.28
N SER A 192 21.20 1.92 29.08
CA SER A 192 21.60 0.63 29.65
C SER A 192 21.71 0.71 31.18
N GLU A 193 21.73 -0.44 31.87
CA GLU A 193 21.94 -0.48 33.33
C GLU A 193 23.29 0.15 33.74
N ASP A 194 24.35 -0.09 32.96
CA ASP A 194 25.68 0.47 33.20
C ASP A 194 25.67 2.02 33.10
N ASP A 195 24.85 2.56 32.20
CA ASP A 195 24.73 3.98 31.94
C ASP A 195 23.84 4.72 32.95
N LEU A 196 23.01 4.00 33.70
CA LEU A 196 22.11 4.58 34.70
C LEU A 196 22.89 5.32 35.79
N ASN A 197 23.92 4.68 36.34
CA ASN A 197 24.75 5.27 37.40
C ASN A 197 25.47 6.53 36.90
N ARG A 198 25.89 6.54 35.63
CA ARG A 198 26.51 7.69 34.98
C ARG A 198 25.50 8.82 34.77
N ALA A 199 24.28 8.50 34.35
CA ALA A 199 23.21 9.50 34.21
C ALA A 199 22.86 10.15 35.55
N GLN A 200 22.74 9.36 36.62
CA GLN A 200 22.49 9.88 37.97
C GLN A 200 23.63 10.79 38.46
N SER A 201 24.88 10.33 38.29
CA SER A 201 26.08 11.09 38.69
C SER A 201 26.20 12.39 37.90
N TYR A 202 25.91 12.35 36.59
CA TYR A 202 25.94 13.54 35.73
C TYR A 202 24.87 14.55 36.12
N ILE A 203 23.63 14.10 36.38
CA ILE A 203 22.54 14.98 36.84
C ILE A 203 22.94 15.69 38.14
N GLN A 204 23.52 14.96 39.08
CA GLN A 204 23.82 15.49 40.40
C GLN A 204 25.10 16.34 40.44
N GLN A 205 26.18 15.88 39.82
CA GLN A 205 27.54 16.42 40.02
C GLN A 205 28.18 16.97 38.72
N GLY A 206 27.65 16.62 37.55
CA GLY A 206 28.23 17.03 36.25
C GLY A 206 29.56 16.35 35.91
N VAL A 207 29.88 15.24 36.58
CA VAL A 207 31.13 14.48 36.39
C VAL A 207 30.78 13.12 35.76
N ASN A 208 31.63 12.66 34.83
CA ASN A 208 31.57 11.33 34.22
C ASN A 208 32.21 10.27 35.12
#